data_AF-A0A2G9EKH6-F1
#
_entry.id   AF-A0A2G9EKH6-F1
#
_cell.length_a   1.000
_cell.length_b   1.000
_cell.length_c   1.000
_cell.angle_alpha   90.00
_cell.angle_beta   90.00
_cell.angle_gamma   90.00
#
_symmetry.space_group_name_H-M   'P 1'
#
loop_
_entity.id
_entity.type
_entity.pdbx_description
1 polymer ?
#
loop_
_entity_poly.entity_id
_entity_poly.type
_entity_poly.pdbx_seq_one_letter_code
_entity_poly.pdbx_strand_id
1 'polypeptide(L)'
;MKIKLFKLTFSLFLLFFTISCKPVSEFLEPINYIEEIKKKEVISPNYNNNTETNLETLIYDFFKNYYDDITKSDIVWEEKAEMDNGKLIRASYKGAYVDIKAIKDNKIINIEVDKLEFKDIYGNKYNITNLPIKKLKENSTVEPPVTIPPIKEETKVEEIKESPTNSKENYTYGEVIDGRYKGTDFIQAVKNANSIETYEDLKEKFYLLMEDMYVTKDKITYYYLYDIVSKLAEKANTNIPVRDDLRVEGKKMYYVVLFPKDYTVNTPYWVEFEIFQKRFDDGIELRTAHVRCAIDNVEYKDWEAIAAIYR
;
A
#
# COMPACT_ATOMS: atom_id res chain seq x y z
N MET A 1 59.38 41.58 -37.74
CA MET A 1 58.67 42.59 -36.94
C MET A 1 57.20 42.22 -36.86
N LYS A 2 56.66 42.14 -35.63
CA LYS A 2 55.24 41.98 -35.24
C LYS A 2 54.50 40.69 -35.60
N ILE A 3 54.63 39.76 -34.66
CA ILE A 3 53.61 38.85 -34.12
C ILE A 3 52.22 39.51 -34.05
N LYS A 4 51.17 38.78 -34.47
CA LYS A 4 49.86 38.79 -33.81
C LYS A 4 49.30 37.37 -33.74
N LEU A 5 49.24 36.89 -32.50
CA LEU A 5 48.44 35.77 -32.00
C LEU A 5 47.00 35.84 -32.54
N PHE A 6 46.49 34.73 -33.07
CA PHE A 6 45.17 34.26 -32.64
C PHE A 6 45.18 32.73 -32.53
N LYS A 7 44.62 32.27 -31.41
CA LYS A 7 44.90 30.99 -30.79
C LYS A 7 44.25 29.83 -31.54
N LEU A 8 45.11 28.86 -31.80
CA LEU A 8 44.85 27.43 -31.83
C LEU A 8 44.10 27.00 -30.54
N THR A 9 42.81 26.69 -30.63
CA THR A 9 42.11 25.76 -29.70
C THR A 9 40.97 25.07 -30.44
N PHE A 10 41.32 24.22 -31.41
CA PHE A 10 40.42 23.23 -31.99
C PHE A 10 40.91 21.84 -31.54
N SER A 11 40.89 21.57 -30.23
CA SER A 11 41.13 20.22 -29.67
C SER A 11 40.91 20.17 -28.14
N LEU A 12 39.73 20.60 -27.64
CA LEU A 12 39.36 20.30 -26.24
C LEU A 12 37.83 20.24 -25.99
N PHE A 13 37.04 19.89 -27.00
CA PHE A 13 35.59 19.65 -26.82
C PHE A 13 35.14 18.24 -27.25
N LEU A 14 36.11 17.35 -27.46
CA LEU A 14 35.88 15.93 -27.79
C LEU A 14 36.47 14.97 -26.74
N LEU A 15 36.64 15.47 -25.50
CA LEU A 15 37.17 14.69 -24.36
C LEU A 15 36.30 14.78 -23.09
N PHE A 16 35.02 15.14 -23.23
CA PHE A 16 34.01 15.01 -22.17
C PHE A 16 32.80 14.16 -22.58
N PHE A 17 32.93 13.33 -23.62
CA PHE A 17 31.92 12.33 -24.01
C PHE A 17 32.37 10.88 -23.82
N THR A 18 33.27 10.65 -22.86
CA THR A 18 33.54 9.30 -22.34
C THR A 18 33.61 9.31 -20.82
N ILE A 19 32.64 9.94 -20.16
CA ILE A 19 32.14 9.30 -18.95
C ILE A 19 31.12 8.31 -19.51
N SER A 20 31.51 7.04 -19.58
CA SER A 20 30.56 5.95 -19.78
C SER A 20 29.34 6.25 -18.92
N CYS A 21 28.21 6.50 -19.57
CA CYS A 21 26.91 6.36 -18.93
C CYS A 21 26.80 4.88 -18.56
N LYS A 22 27.38 4.52 -17.41
CA LYS A 22 26.94 3.35 -16.67
C LYS A 22 25.44 3.58 -16.43
N PRO A 23 24.58 2.60 -16.74
CA PRO A 23 23.16 2.74 -16.47
C PRO A 23 22.99 3.15 -15.01
N VAL A 24 22.06 4.08 -14.76
CA VAL A 24 21.73 4.61 -13.41
C VAL A 24 21.39 3.49 -12.41
N SER A 25 21.18 2.25 -12.87
CA SER A 25 21.07 1.05 -12.06
C SER A 25 22.30 0.70 -11.22
N GLU A 26 23.50 1.24 -11.51
CA GLU A 26 24.73 0.96 -10.74
C GLU A 26 24.98 1.93 -9.56
N PHE A 27 24.13 2.93 -9.34
CA PHE A 27 24.25 3.88 -8.21
C PHE A 27 23.31 3.59 -7.03
N LEU A 28 22.54 2.52 -7.10
CA LEU A 28 21.72 2.04 -5.99
C LEU A 28 22.43 0.83 -5.39
N GLU A 29 22.78 0.89 -4.11
CA GLU A 29 23.25 -0.29 -3.40
C GLU A 29 22.23 -1.43 -3.58
N PRO A 30 22.69 -2.66 -3.87
CA PRO A 30 21.77 -3.79 -4.03
C PRO A 30 20.96 -3.95 -2.75
N ILE A 31 19.63 -3.84 -2.87
CA ILE A 31 18.71 -3.97 -1.74
C ILE A 31 18.88 -5.37 -1.14
N ASN A 32 19.23 -5.41 0.15
CA ASN A 32 19.37 -6.65 0.88
C ASN A 32 17.98 -7.10 1.35
N TYR A 33 17.35 -8.01 0.58
CA TYR A 33 16.00 -8.48 0.87
C TYR A 33 15.89 -9.08 2.28
N ILE A 34 16.88 -9.85 2.74
CA ILE A 34 16.84 -10.51 4.04
C ILE A 34 16.79 -9.48 5.17
N GLU A 35 17.64 -8.45 5.11
CA GLU A 35 17.67 -7.41 6.14
C GLU A 35 16.41 -6.54 6.13
N GLU A 36 15.78 -6.35 4.97
CA GLU A 36 14.52 -5.59 4.87
C GLU A 36 13.33 -6.40 5.38
N ILE A 37 13.20 -7.69 5.04
CA ILE A 37 12.07 -8.51 5.52
C ILE A 37 12.13 -8.78 7.03
N LYS A 38 13.32 -8.89 7.63
CA LYS A 38 13.46 -9.09 9.09
C LYS A 38 12.76 -8.00 9.90
N LYS A 39 12.78 -6.77 9.38
CA LYS A 39 12.21 -5.57 10.01
C LYS A 39 10.72 -5.41 9.78
N LYS A 40 10.11 -6.16 8.85
CA LYS A 40 8.69 -6.02 8.49
C LYS A 40 7.81 -6.30 9.69
N GLU A 41 6.92 -5.37 9.97
CA GLU A 41 5.90 -5.50 11.00
C GLU A 41 4.81 -6.47 10.54
N VAL A 42 4.44 -7.37 11.44
CA VAL A 42 3.45 -8.43 11.23
C VAL A 42 2.60 -8.59 12.47
N ILE A 43 1.33 -8.94 12.25
CA ILE A 43 0.37 -9.24 13.31
C ILE A 43 -0.10 -10.68 13.12
N SER A 44 0.00 -11.49 14.17
CA SER A 44 -0.55 -12.84 14.19
C SER A 44 -1.68 -12.91 15.22
N PRO A 45 -2.88 -13.40 14.84
CA PRO A 45 -4.03 -13.57 15.73
C PRO A 45 -3.76 -14.39 17.01
N ASN A 46 -2.73 -15.23 17.00
CA ASN A 46 -2.37 -16.11 18.11
C ASN A 46 -1.08 -15.70 18.81
N TYR A 47 -0.48 -14.56 18.42
CA TYR A 47 0.76 -14.05 18.99
C TYR A 47 0.47 -12.86 19.91
N ASN A 48 0.91 -12.95 21.19
CA ASN A 48 0.90 -11.87 22.17
C ASN A 48 -0.32 -10.92 22.12
N ASN A 49 -1.54 -11.46 22.07
CA ASN A 49 -2.79 -10.68 22.00
C ASN A 49 -2.89 -9.73 20.78
N ASN A 50 -2.48 -10.20 19.60
CA ASN A 50 -2.49 -9.43 18.34
C ASN A 50 -1.60 -8.19 18.39
N THR A 51 -0.57 -8.20 19.23
CA THR A 51 0.42 -7.13 19.24
C THR A 51 1.31 -7.26 18.00
N GLU A 52 1.59 -6.11 17.41
CA GLU A 52 2.52 -5.98 16.30
C GLU A 52 3.93 -6.39 16.74
N THR A 53 4.61 -7.13 15.87
CA THR A 53 6.00 -7.54 16.07
C THR A 53 6.71 -7.56 14.74
N ASN A 54 8.04 -7.54 14.73
CA ASN A 54 8.77 -7.75 13.49
C ASN A 54 8.83 -9.24 13.11
N LEU A 55 8.93 -9.50 11.81
CA LEU A 55 8.92 -10.84 11.24
C LEU A 55 10.00 -11.75 11.83
N GLU A 56 11.20 -11.21 12.06
CA GLU A 56 12.29 -11.98 12.67
C GLU A 56 11.93 -12.47 14.08
N THR A 57 11.24 -11.65 14.88
CA THR A 57 10.79 -12.02 16.23
C THR A 57 9.68 -13.06 16.17
N LEU A 58 8.71 -12.90 15.27
CA LEU A 58 7.65 -13.90 15.09
C LEU A 58 8.21 -15.28 14.71
N ILE A 59 9.16 -15.31 13.75
CA ILE A 59 9.81 -16.55 13.30
C ILE A 59 10.66 -17.17 14.41
N TYR A 60 11.40 -16.34 15.14
CA TYR A 60 12.15 -16.79 16.31
C TYR A 60 11.24 -17.43 17.35
N ASP A 61 10.13 -16.78 17.72
CA ASP A 61 9.21 -17.29 18.72
C ASP A 61 8.48 -18.55 18.24
N PHE A 62 8.21 -18.66 16.94
CA PHE A 62 7.73 -19.91 16.34
C PHE A 62 8.72 -21.05 16.57
N PHE A 63 10.01 -20.87 16.25
CA PHE A 63 11.03 -21.89 16.46
C PHE A 63 11.28 -22.19 17.94
N LYS A 64 11.17 -21.19 18.82
CA LYS A 64 11.32 -21.32 20.27
C LYS A 64 10.33 -22.31 20.88
N ASN A 65 9.18 -22.56 20.25
CA ASN A 65 8.22 -23.57 20.71
C ASN A 65 8.76 -25.01 20.64
N TYR A 66 9.76 -25.25 19.78
CA TYR A 66 10.32 -26.57 19.50
C TYR A 66 11.77 -26.71 19.98
N TYR A 67 12.47 -25.60 20.21
CA TYR A 67 13.89 -25.58 20.57
C TYR A 67 14.15 -24.57 21.69
N ASP A 68 14.29 -25.07 22.92
CA ASP A 68 14.44 -24.20 24.10
C ASP A 68 15.73 -23.37 24.08
N ASP A 69 16.77 -23.82 23.37
CA ASP A 69 18.11 -23.21 23.38
C ASP A 69 18.36 -22.25 22.21
N ILE A 70 17.41 -22.11 21.28
CA ILE A 70 17.60 -21.27 20.08
C ILE A 70 17.74 -19.79 20.45
N THR A 71 18.62 -19.10 19.72
CA THR A 71 18.77 -17.65 19.66
C THR A 71 18.48 -17.13 18.24
N LYS A 72 18.17 -15.84 18.09
CA LYS A 72 17.92 -15.24 16.76
C LYS A 72 19.09 -15.43 15.78
N SER A 73 20.33 -15.38 16.28
CA SER A 73 21.54 -15.58 15.47
C SER A 73 21.68 -17.00 14.93
N ASP A 74 20.98 -17.98 15.51
CA ASP A 74 21.02 -19.36 15.03
C ASP A 74 20.11 -19.58 13.80
N ILE A 75 19.24 -18.63 13.48
CA ILE A 75 18.33 -18.72 12.34
C ILE A 75 19.12 -18.49 11.05
N VAL A 76 19.11 -19.47 10.17
CA VAL A 76 19.75 -19.38 8.85
C VAL A 76 18.75 -18.77 7.87
N TRP A 77 19.13 -17.65 7.29
CA TRP A 77 18.37 -16.97 6.24
C TRP A 77 19.05 -17.20 4.89
N GLU A 78 18.32 -17.78 3.94
CA GLU A 78 18.83 -18.09 2.60
C GLU A 78 17.84 -17.70 1.50
N GLU A 79 18.36 -17.23 0.37
CA GLU A 79 17.57 -17.06 -0.86
C GLU A 79 17.41 -18.44 -1.53
N LYS A 80 16.17 -18.93 -1.64
CA LYS A 80 15.86 -20.25 -2.24
C LYS A 80 15.64 -20.18 -3.74
N ALA A 81 15.07 -19.09 -4.23
CA ALA A 81 14.76 -18.91 -5.64
C ALA A 81 14.59 -17.42 -5.99
N GLU A 82 14.96 -17.07 -7.22
CA GLU A 82 14.53 -15.82 -7.85
C GLU A 82 13.08 -15.96 -8.36
N MET A 83 12.33 -14.86 -8.33
CA MET A 83 10.97 -14.75 -8.85
C MET A 83 10.90 -13.53 -9.77
N ASP A 84 9.94 -13.50 -10.70
CA ASP A 84 9.80 -12.44 -11.71
C ASP A 84 9.77 -11.02 -11.11
N ASN A 85 9.22 -10.87 -9.90
CA ASN A 85 9.12 -9.61 -9.17
C ASN A 85 9.67 -9.70 -7.73
N GLY A 86 10.60 -10.62 -7.43
CA GLY A 86 11.05 -10.78 -6.05
C GLY A 86 11.95 -11.98 -5.80
N LYS A 87 11.96 -12.43 -4.55
CA LYS A 87 12.73 -13.60 -4.10
C LYS A 87 11.93 -14.45 -3.13
N LEU A 88 12.13 -15.76 -3.23
CA LEU A 88 11.71 -16.70 -2.19
C LEU A 88 12.84 -16.79 -1.17
N ILE A 89 12.60 -16.34 0.05
CA ILE A 89 13.55 -16.42 1.16
C ILE A 89 13.06 -17.48 2.15
N ARG A 90 14.00 -18.24 2.70
CA ARG A 90 13.75 -19.19 3.77
C ARG A 90 14.51 -18.80 5.02
N ALA A 91 13.79 -18.69 6.13
CA ALA A 91 14.37 -18.72 7.47
C ALA A 91 14.28 -20.15 7.99
N SER A 92 15.37 -20.73 8.48
CA SER A 92 15.39 -22.13 8.93
C SER A 92 16.24 -22.35 10.16
N TYR A 93 15.85 -23.36 10.95
CA TYR A 93 16.65 -23.88 12.03
C TYR A 93 16.40 -25.37 12.19
N LYS A 94 17.47 -26.17 12.02
CA LYS A 94 17.42 -27.64 12.04
C LYS A 94 16.30 -28.18 11.12
N GLY A 95 15.30 -28.86 11.66
CA GLY A 95 14.20 -29.46 10.89
C GLY A 95 13.01 -28.54 10.58
N ALA A 96 13.00 -27.30 11.09
CA ALA A 96 11.89 -26.35 10.91
C ALA A 96 12.28 -25.21 9.96
N TYR A 97 11.31 -24.65 9.24
CA TYR A 97 11.55 -23.50 8.36
C TYR A 97 10.30 -22.62 8.19
N VAL A 98 10.52 -21.41 7.68
CA VAL A 98 9.49 -20.48 7.20
C VAL A 98 9.87 -20.00 5.81
N ASP A 99 8.98 -20.20 4.84
CA ASP A 99 9.12 -19.69 3.49
C ASP A 99 8.41 -18.34 3.35
N ILE A 100 9.12 -17.37 2.80
CA ILE A 100 8.75 -15.96 2.73
C ILE A 100 8.88 -15.52 1.27
N LYS A 101 7.75 -15.16 0.66
CA LYS A 101 7.75 -14.52 -0.66
C LYS A 101 7.97 -13.02 -0.47
N ALA A 102 9.16 -12.56 -0.81
CA ALA A 102 9.54 -11.18 -0.73
C ALA A 102 9.40 -10.54 -2.12
N ILE A 103 8.43 -9.65 -2.27
CA ILE A 103 8.11 -8.97 -3.53
C ILE A 103 8.83 -7.63 -3.54
N LYS A 104 9.42 -7.26 -4.67
CA LYS A 104 10.07 -5.97 -4.86
C LYS A 104 9.17 -5.06 -5.67
N ASP A 105 8.66 -4.05 -4.96
CA ASP A 105 7.91 -2.95 -5.54
C ASP A 105 8.83 -1.71 -5.52
N ASN A 106 9.43 -1.42 -6.67
CA ASN A 106 10.46 -0.38 -6.82
C ASN A 106 11.68 -0.56 -5.89
N LYS A 107 11.80 0.26 -4.83
CA LYS A 107 12.88 0.21 -3.83
C LYS A 107 12.45 -0.44 -2.51
N ILE A 108 11.19 -0.81 -2.38
CA ILE A 108 10.64 -1.39 -1.16
C ILE A 108 10.53 -2.90 -1.36
N ILE A 109 10.98 -3.65 -0.36
CA ILE A 109 10.69 -5.09 -0.29
C ILE A 109 9.43 -5.25 0.55
N ASN A 110 8.44 -5.95 0.03
CA ASN A 110 7.21 -6.28 0.75
C ASN A 110 7.08 -7.78 0.93
N ILE A 111 6.23 -8.21 1.87
CA ILE A 111 5.91 -9.61 2.09
C ILE A 111 4.40 -9.82 2.10
N GLU A 112 3.94 -10.89 1.50
CA GLU A 112 2.54 -11.33 1.61
C GLU A 112 2.41 -12.17 2.88
N VAL A 113 2.03 -11.53 3.98
CA VAL A 113 2.04 -12.09 5.34
C VAL A 113 1.13 -13.33 5.47
N ASP A 114 0.02 -13.34 4.75
CA ASP A 114 -0.92 -14.46 4.64
C ASP A 114 -0.35 -15.67 3.87
N LYS A 115 0.68 -15.45 3.04
CA LYS A 115 1.38 -16.49 2.27
C LYS A 115 2.68 -16.96 2.92
N LEU A 116 2.97 -16.52 4.14
CA LEU A 116 4.03 -17.11 4.96
C LEU A 116 3.70 -18.59 5.23
N GLU A 117 4.59 -19.49 4.81
CA GLU A 117 4.43 -20.93 5.04
C GLU A 117 5.42 -21.37 6.12
N PHE A 118 4.90 -21.60 7.33
CA PHE A 118 5.65 -22.12 8.46
C PHE A 118 5.59 -23.63 8.45
N LYS A 119 6.72 -24.30 8.68
CA LYS A 119 6.78 -25.76 8.84
C LYS A 119 7.54 -26.13 10.10
N ASP A 120 6.92 -26.97 10.92
CA ASP A 120 7.54 -27.49 12.13
C ASP A 120 8.44 -28.70 11.87
N ILE A 121 9.05 -29.18 12.95
CA ILE A 121 9.98 -30.31 12.95
C ILE A 121 9.34 -31.66 12.61
N TYR A 122 8.01 -31.76 12.74
CA TYR A 122 7.22 -32.95 12.42
C TYR A 122 6.67 -32.90 11.00
N GLY A 123 6.86 -31.77 10.32
CA GLY A 123 6.42 -31.52 8.95
C GLY A 123 5.02 -30.94 8.83
N ASN A 124 4.39 -30.56 9.94
CA ASN A 124 3.12 -29.85 9.92
C ASN A 124 3.33 -28.45 9.36
N LYS A 125 2.34 -27.97 8.60
CA LYS A 125 2.36 -26.65 7.98
C LYS A 125 1.37 -25.71 8.67
N TYR A 126 1.79 -24.46 8.82
CA TYR A 126 1.02 -23.39 9.43
C TYR A 126 1.13 -22.13 8.57
N ASN A 127 0.12 -21.28 8.66
CA ASN A 127 0.13 -19.90 8.19
C ASN A 127 0.12 -18.98 9.42
N ILE A 128 0.18 -17.67 9.20
CA ILE A 128 0.23 -16.71 10.31
C ILE A 128 -0.98 -16.77 11.25
N THR A 129 -2.14 -17.23 10.77
CA THR A 129 -3.40 -17.27 11.54
C THR A 129 -3.54 -18.48 12.46
N ASN A 130 -2.69 -19.51 12.30
CA ASN A 130 -2.78 -20.76 13.07
C ASN A 130 -1.44 -21.20 13.68
N LEU A 131 -0.55 -20.25 13.95
CA LEU A 131 0.75 -20.54 14.55
C LEU A 131 0.60 -21.12 15.97
N PRO A 132 1.29 -22.24 16.28
CA PRO A 132 1.26 -22.87 17.60
C PRO A 132 2.22 -22.17 18.57
N ILE A 133 2.06 -20.87 18.78
CA ILE A 133 2.94 -20.10 19.67
C ILE A 133 2.45 -20.23 21.11
N LYS A 134 3.27 -20.82 21.98
CA LYS A 134 3.00 -20.82 23.42
C LYS A 134 3.03 -19.35 23.88
N LYS A 135 1.90 -18.87 24.40
CA LYS A 135 1.85 -17.57 25.10
C LYS A 135 3.00 -17.56 26.11
N LEU A 136 3.96 -16.65 25.93
CA LEU A 136 4.93 -16.35 26.98
C LEU A 136 4.10 -15.86 28.16
N LYS A 137 4.01 -16.69 29.20
CA LYS A 137 3.40 -16.28 30.46
C LYS A 137 4.25 -15.12 30.98
N GLU A 138 3.71 -13.92 30.94
CA GLU A 138 4.14 -12.89 31.88
C GLU A 138 3.98 -13.49 33.28
N ASN A 139 5.10 -13.68 33.96
CA ASN A 139 5.13 -13.94 35.38
C ASN A 139 4.59 -12.70 36.11
N SER A 140 3.27 -12.56 36.14
CA SER A 140 2.58 -11.62 37.02
C SER A 140 1.82 -12.43 38.06
N THR A 141 2.31 -12.30 39.28
CA THR A 141 1.89 -13.00 40.49
C THR A 141 0.43 -12.68 40.84
N VAL A 142 -0.40 -13.71 40.83
CA VAL A 142 -1.61 -14.03 41.63
C VAL A 142 -2.29 -12.91 42.44
N GLU A 143 -3.60 -12.74 42.22
CA GLU A 143 -4.64 -12.86 43.26
C GLU A 143 -6.03 -13.24 42.66
N PRO A 144 -6.90 -13.97 43.40
CA PRO A 144 -7.98 -14.81 42.85
C PRO A 144 -9.34 -14.09 42.65
N PRO A 145 -10.30 -14.71 41.93
CA PRO A 145 -11.49 -14.02 41.40
C PRO A 145 -12.65 -13.97 42.40
N VAL A 146 -13.38 -12.85 42.40
CA VAL A 146 -14.67 -12.70 43.06
C VAL A 146 -15.78 -13.16 42.11
N THR A 147 -16.42 -14.29 42.46
CA THR A 147 -17.70 -14.80 41.93
C THR A 147 -18.89 -13.92 42.30
N ILE A 148 -19.96 -13.89 41.47
CA ILE A 148 -21.43 -13.83 41.75
C ILE A 148 -22.18 -13.45 40.41
N PRO A 149 -23.44 -13.88 40.10
CA PRO A 149 -23.82 -15.08 39.33
C PRO A 149 -24.70 -14.71 38.07
N PRO A 150 -25.31 -15.66 37.32
CA PRO A 150 -25.83 -15.39 35.97
C PRO A 150 -27.32 -15.02 35.93
N ILE A 151 -27.72 -14.23 34.92
CA ILE A 151 -29.13 -14.04 34.53
C ILE A 151 -29.28 -14.26 33.01
N LYS A 152 -30.16 -15.22 32.71
CA LYS A 152 -30.90 -15.57 31.47
C LYS A 152 -31.42 -14.37 30.66
N GLU A 153 -31.88 -14.43 29.41
CA GLU A 153 -31.92 -15.34 28.25
C GLU A 153 -32.75 -14.52 27.20
N GLU A 154 -32.73 -14.93 25.93
CA GLU A 154 -33.68 -14.58 24.85
C GLU A 154 -33.48 -13.29 24.00
N THR A 155 -32.81 -13.50 22.86
CA THR A 155 -33.31 -13.33 21.47
C THR A 155 -34.41 -12.31 21.16
N LYS A 156 -34.13 -11.35 20.24
CA LYS A 156 -34.99 -11.10 19.07
C LYS A 156 -34.29 -10.26 17.98
N VAL A 157 -34.36 -10.75 16.75
CA VAL A 157 -34.07 -10.03 15.50
C VAL A 157 -35.27 -9.13 15.18
N GLU A 158 -35.04 -7.86 14.86
CA GLU A 158 -36.05 -7.02 14.18
C GLU A 158 -35.40 -6.05 13.19
N GLU A 159 -36.00 -6.02 11.99
CA GLU A 159 -35.77 -5.13 10.84
C GLU A 159 -35.61 -3.65 11.22
N ILE A 160 -34.65 -2.96 10.58
CA ILE A 160 -34.61 -1.49 10.59
C ILE A 160 -34.97 -0.98 9.19
N LYS A 161 -36.16 -0.37 9.12
CA LYS A 161 -36.59 0.53 8.05
C LYS A 161 -35.90 1.89 8.21
N GLU A 162 -35.50 2.47 7.08
CA GLU A 162 -34.96 3.82 6.98
C GLU A 162 -35.91 4.89 7.54
N SER A 163 -35.39 5.84 8.32
CA SER A 163 -35.92 7.20 8.39
C SER A 163 -34.82 8.18 8.86
N PRO A 164 -34.78 9.43 8.34
CA PRO A 164 -33.64 10.34 8.47
C PRO A 164 -33.79 11.24 9.70
N THR A 165 -32.74 11.36 10.51
CA THR A 165 -32.67 12.42 11.53
C THR A 165 -31.25 12.95 11.68
N ASN A 166 -31.12 14.28 11.52
CA ASN A 166 -29.93 15.05 11.86
C ASN A 166 -29.56 14.87 13.33
N SER A 167 -28.57 14.03 13.61
CA SER A 167 -27.76 14.09 14.83
C SER A 167 -26.31 14.37 14.45
N LYS A 168 -25.64 15.21 15.23
CA LYS A 168 -24.17 15.29 15.27
C LYS A 168 -23.65 13.94 15.74
N GLU A 169 -23.63 12.96 14.85
CA GLU A 169 -22.99 11.70 15.08
C GLU A 169 -21.49 11.96 15.01
N ASN A 170 -20.81 11.62 16.10
CA ASN A 170 -19.38 11.40 16.06
C ASN A 170 -19.16 10.23 15.10
N TYR A 171 -19.02 10.52 13.80
CA TYR A 171 -18.58 9.54 12.83
C TYR A 171 -17.21 9.06 13.31
N THR A 172 -17.15 7.83 13.80
CA THR A 172 -15.88 7.12 13.87
C THR A 172 -15.54 6.80 12.42
N TYR A 173 -14.80 7.69 11.78
CA TYR A 173 -14.25 7.43 10.45
C TYR A 173 -13.37 6.18 10.56
N GLY A 174 -13.61 5.22 9.69
CA GLY A 174 -12.94 3.93 9.69
C GLY A 174 -11.46 4.06 9.33
N GLU A 175 -10.77 2.92 9.34
CA GLU A 175 -9.37 2.81 8.93
C GLU A 175 -9.26 2.02 7.62
N VAL A 176 -8.16 2.23 6.89
CA VAL A 176 -7.84 1.41 5.73
C VAL A 176 -6.95 0.26 6.22
N ILE A 177 -7.47 -0.96 6.14
CA ILE A 177 -6.78 -2.18 6.57
C ILE A 177 -6.83 -3.14 5.39
N ASP A 178 -5.66 -3.60 4.95
CA ASP A 178 -5.48 -4.51 3.81
C ASP A 178 -6.18 -4.01 2.52
N GLY A 179 -5.98 -2.74 2.17
CA GLY A 179 -6.57 -2.12 0.97
C GLY A 179 -8.10 -1.95 1.04
N ARG A 180 -8.71 -2.17 2.21
CA ARG A 180 -10.16 -2.01 2.42
C ARG A 180 -10.45 -1.01 3.53
N TYR A 181 -11.44 -0.17 3.31
CA TYR A 181 -11.93 0.75 4.32
C TYR A 181 -12.87 0.04 5.29
N LYS A 182 -12.49 -0.03 6.56
CA LYS A 182 -13.22 -0.62 7.68
C LYS A 182 -13.98 0.48 8.42
N GLY A 183 -15.05 0.96 7.80
CA GLY A 183 -15.88 1.98 8.40
C GLY A 183 -17.31 1.92 7.90
N THR A 184 -18.00 3.04 8.09
CA THR A 184 -19.31 3.28 7.47
C THR A 184 -19.15 3.47 5.95
N ASP A 185 -20.17 3.99 5.28
CA ASP A 185 -20.09 4.26 3.85
C ASP A 185 -19.03 5.33 3.54
N PHE A 186 -17.97 4.96 2.79
CA PHE A 186 -16.84 5.86 2.51
C PHE A 186 -17.27 7.08 1.70
N ILE A 187 -18.09 6.88 0.65
CA ILE A 187 -18.54 7.98 -0.21
C ILE A 187 -19.44 8.94 0.57
N GLN A 188 -20.32 8.45 1.44
CA GLN A 188 -21.10 9.33 2.33
C GLN A 188 -20.23 10.00 3.39
N ALA A 189 -19.20 9.33 3.91
CA ALA A 189 -18.26 9.94 4.84
C ALA A 189 -17.58 11.16 4.21
N VAL A 190 -17.05 11.02 2.98
CA VAL A 190 -16.47 12.15 2.22
C VAL A 190 -17.50 13.26 1.99
N LYS A 191 -18.73 12.90 1.59
CA LYS A 191 -19.79 13.89 1.35
C LYS A 191 -20.19 14.68 2.60
N ASN A 192 -20.17 14.03 3.75
CA ASN A 192 -20.62 14.59 5.03
C ASN A 192 -19.48 15.25 5.83
N ALA A 193 -18.25 15.20 5.33
CA ALA A 193 -17.09 15.85 5.93
C ALA A 193 -17.34 17.35 6.06
N ASN A 194 -17.53 17.82 7.29
CA ASN A 194 -17.92 19.20 7.60
C ASN A 194 -16.80 20.03 8.24
N SER A 195 -15.62 19.42 8.43
CA SER A 195 -14.39 20.09 8.84
C SER A 195 -13.25 19.76 7.87
N ILE A 196 -12.29 20.68 7.76
CA ILE A 196 -11.10 20.50 6.92
C ILE A 196 -10.31 19.29 7.41
N GLU A 197 -10.10 19.15 8.72
CA GLU A 197 -9.38 18.02 9.32
C GLU A 197 -9.99 16.67 8.96
N THR A 198 -11.32 16.57 9.02
CA THR A 198 -12.04 15.34 8.63
C THR A 198 -11.87 15.04 7.14
N TYR A 199 -11.99 16.07 6.30
CA TYR A 199 -11.85 15.90 4.86
C TYR A 199 -10.44 15.44 4.50
N GLU A 200 -9.40 16.03 5.10
CA GLU A 200 -8.01 15.63 4.86
C GLU A 200 -7.72 14.21 5.37
N ASP A 201 -8.21 13.81 6.55
CA ASP A 201 -8.09 12.42 7.05
C ASP A 201 -8.74 11.41 6.07
N LEU A 202 -9.94 11.72 5.57
CA LEU A 202 -10.60 10.89 4.56
C LEU A 202 -9.86 10.88 3.22
N LYS A 203 -9.21 11.99 2.86
CA LYS A 203 -8.39 12.10 1.66
C LYS A 203 -7.11 11.26 1.77
N GLU A 204 -6.46 11.25 2.93
CA GLU A 204 -5.33 10.36 3.22
C GLU A 204 -5.73 8.89 3.10
N LYS A 205 -6.89 8.52 3.68
CA LYS A 205 -7.47 7.18 3.54
C LYS A 205 -7.81 6.85 2.08
N PHE A 206 -8.32 7.82 1.33
CA PHE A 206 -8.53 7.65 -0.10
C PHE A 206 -7.23 7.32 -0.83
N TYR A 207 -6.12 8.01 -0.53
CA TYR A 207 -4.84 7.71 -1.19
C TYR A 207 -4.34 6.29 -0.90
N LEU A 208 -4.52 5.80 0.33
CA LEU A 208 -4.22 4.40 0.68
C LEU A 208 -5.08 3.42 -0.13
N LEU A 209 -6.37 3.72 -0.32
CA LEU A 209 -7.27 2.89 -1.12
C LEU A 209 -6.95 2.97 -2.62
N MET A 210 -6.41 4.11 -3.08
CA MET A 210 -6.11 4.38 -4.48
C MET A 210 -4.88 3.62 -4.99
N GLU A 211 -3.97 3.16 -4.11
CA GLU A 211 -2.75 2.45 -4.50
C GLU A 211 -3.02 1.26 -5.42
N ASP A 212 -4.08 0.51 -5.13
CA ASP A 212 -4.49 -0.67 -5.90
C ASP A 212 -5.59 -0.38 -6.95
N MET A 213 -6.02 0.87 -7.09
CA MET A 213 -7.07 1.23 -8.04
C MET A 213 -6.52 1.34 -9.46
N TYR A 214 -7.22 0.71 -10.40
CA TYR A 214 -6.87 0.73 -11.81
C TYR A 214 -8.09 0.94 -12.72
N VAL A 215 -7.81 1.43 -13.92
CA VAL A 215 -8.73 1.39 -15.07
C VAL A 215 -8.38 0.18 -15.91
N THR A 216 -9.37 -0.63 -16.27
CA THR A 216 -9.20 -1.81 -17.13
C THR A 216 -9.79 -1.54 -18.52
N LYS A 217 -9.03 -1.87 -19.56
CA LYS A 217 -9.54 -1.90 -20.95
C LYS A 217 -10.22 -3.24 -21.25
N ASP A 218 -9.59 -4.29 -20.75
CA ASP A 218 -9.95 -5.68 -20.94
C ASP A 218 -9.38 -6.50 -19.77
N LYS A 219 -9.61 -7.82 -19.77
CA LYS A 219 -9.25 -8.69 -18.65
C LYS A 219 -7.75 -8.76 -18.32
N ILE A 220 -6.87 -8.24 -19.16
CA ILE A 220 -5.41 -8.32 -18.99
C ILE A 220 -4.72 -6.95 -19.00
N THR A 221 -5.35 -5.94 -19.60
CA THR A 221 -4.79 -4.60 -19.75
C THR A 221 -5.40 -3.67 -18.70
N TYR A 222 -4.57 -3.21 -17.77
CA TYR A 222 -4.94 -2.28 -16.72
C TYR A 222 -3.90 -1.18 -16.54
N TYR A 223 -4.34 -0.03 -16.03
CA TYR A 223 -3.50 1.13 -15.74
C TYR A 223 -3.87 1.65 -14.36
N TYR A 224 -2.89 1.72 -13.46
CA TYR A 224 -3.12 2.26 -12.12
C TYR A 224 -3.41 3.76 -12.19
N LEU A 225 -4.27 4.23 -11.29
CA LEU A 225 -4.62 5.65 -11.19
C LEU A 225 -3.37 6.51 -10.99
N TYR A 226 -2.45 6.06 -10.12
CA TYR A 226 -1.18 6.75 -9.86
C TYR A 226 -0.31 6.89 -11.13
N ASP A 227 -0.22 5.85 -11.95
CA ASP A 227 0.55 5.87 -13.19
C ASP A 227 -0.08 6.81 -14.22
N ILE A 228 -1.42 6.80 -14.33
CA ILE A 228 -2.17 7.69 -15.21
C ILE A 228 -1.92 9.15 -14.81
N VAL A 229 -2.00 9.46 -13.52
CA VAL A 229 -1.75 10.80 -12.96
C VAL A 229 -0.31 11.22 -13.23
N SER A 230 0.67 10.36 -12.94
CA SER A 230 2.10 10.65 -13.15
C SER A 230 2.42 10.87 -14.63
N LYS A 231 1.85 10.06 -15.52
CA LYS A 231 2.06 10.22 -16.96
C LYS A 231 1.44 11.51 -17.50
N LEU A 232 0.29 11.90 -16.98
CA LEU A 232 -0.32 13.19 -17.32
C LEU A 232 0.52 14.36 -16.77
N ALA A 233 1.11 14.23 -15.58
CA ALA A 233 2.02 15.22 -15.01
C ALA A 233 3.24 15.47 -15.90
N GLU A 234 3.87 14.40 -16.42
CA GLU A 234 4.98 14.50 -17.38
C GLU A 234 4.58 15.33 -18.62
N LYS A 235 3.38 15.09 -19.15
CA LYS A 235 2.84 15.83 -20.30
C LYS A 235 2.53 17.28 -20.00
N ALA A 236 2.01 17.55 -18.80
CA ALA A 236 1.65 18.90 -18.39
C ALA A 236 2.89 19.81 -18.25
N ASN A 237 4.08 19.21 -18.00
CA ASN A 237 5.35 19.92 -17.82
C ASN A 237 5.21 21.15 -16.92
N THR A 238 4.53 20.96 -15.78
CA THR A 238 4.20 22.06 -14.88
C THR A 238 5.23 22.18 -13.75
N ASN A 239 5.55 23.42 -13.40
CA ASN A 239 6.34 23.80 -12.23
C ASN A 239 5.46 24.27 -11.06
N ILE A 240 4.13 24.16 -11.19
CA ILE A 240 3.15 24.58 -10.19
C ILE A 240 2.66 23.34 -9.43
N PRO A 241 2.37 23.45 -8.11
CA PRO A 241 1.83 22.34 -7.34
C PRO A 241 0.57 21.74 -7.96
N VAL A 242 0.53 20.42 -8.03
CA VAL A 242 -0.66 19.64 -8.39
C VAL A 242 -1.76 19.97 -7.40
N ARG A 243 -2.98 20.19 -7.90
CA ARG A 243 -4.18 20.29 -7.05
C ARG A 243 -5.04 19.07 -7.30
N ASP A 244 -5.59 18.51 -6.24
CA ASP A 244 -6.53 17.41 -6.36
C ASP A 244 -7.66 17.50 -5.34
N ASP A 245 -8.79 16.89 -5.68
CA ASP A 245 -10.03 17.00 -4.94
C ASP A 245 -10.88 15.72 -5.06
N LEU A 246 -11.63 15.44 -4.00
CA LEU A 246 -12.65 14.40 -3.94
C LEU A 246 -14.03 15.06 -3.96
N ARG A 247 -14.77 14.87 -5.06
CA ARG A 247 -16.12 15.39 -5.22
C ARG A 247 -17.14 14.26 -5.18
N VAL A 248 -18.22 14.42 -4.42
CA VAL A 248 -19.31 13.42 -4.35
C VAL A 248 -20.56 13.96 -5.02
N GLU A 249 -21.10 13.21 -6.00
CA GLU A 249 -22.39 13.50 -6.61
C GLU A 249 -23.30 12.27 -6.53
N GLY A 250 -24.37 12.38 -5.75
CA GLY A 250 -25.28 11.26 -5.51
C GLY A 250 -24.60 10.10 -4.77
N LYS A 251 -24.47 8.96 -5.46
CA LYS A 251 -23.80 7.73 -4.97
C LYS A 251 -22.40 7.52 -5.57
N LYS A 252 -21.93 8.45 -6.38
CA LYS A 252 -20.63 8.38 -7.06
C LYS A 252 -19.68 9.39 -6.43
N MET A 253 -18.41 9.02 -6.39
CA MET A 253 -17.31 9.91 -6.03
C MET A 253 -16.45 10.14 -7.26
N TYR A 254 -15.85 11.31 -7.37
CA TYR A 254 -14.94 11.68 -8.43
C TYR A 254 -13.62 12.11 -7.80
N TYR A 255 -12.53 11.49 -8.21
CA TYR A 255 -11.19 11.95 -7.89
C TYR A 255 -10.67 12.78 -9.06
N VAL A 256 -10.45 14.07 -8.82
CA VAL A 256 -10.01 15.02 -9.84
C VAL A 256 -8.59 15.47 -9.53
N VAL A 257 -7.70 15.40 -10.51
CA VAL A 257 -6.33 15.91 -10.44
C VAL A 257 -6.13 16.95 -11.52
N LEU A 258 -5.65 18.12 -11.12
CA LEU A 258 -5.50 19.33 -11.92
C LEU A 258 -4.02 19.69 -12.03
N PHE A 259 -3.57 19.92 -13.26
CA PHE A 259 -2.21 20.37 -13.56
C PHE A 259 -2.27 21.79 -14.15
N PRO A 260 -2.26 22.82 -13.30
CA PRO A 260 -2.26 24.21 -13.77
C PRO A 260 -0.95 24.52 -14.52
N LYS A 261 -1.05 25.17 -15.67
CA LYS A 261 0.12 25.70 -16.41
C LYS A 261 0.48 27.12 -15.98
N ASP A 262 -0.47 27.86 -15.42
CA ASP A 262 -0.29 29.18 -14.82
C ASP A 262 -1.22 29.34 -13.59
N TYR A 263 -1.12 30.46 -12.87
CA TYR A 263 -2.00 30.77 -11.75
C TYR A 263 -3.39 31.25 -12.18
N THR A 264 -3.76 31.11 -13.47
CA THR A 264 -5.08 31.51 -13.99
C THR A 264 -6.08 30.35 -13.93
N VAL A 265 -7.36 30.63 -14.21
CA VAL A 265 -8.45 29.64 -14.11
C VAL A 265 -8.34 28.53 -15.16
N ASN A 266 -7.51 28.72 -16.19
CA ASN A 266 -7.36 27.74 -17.25
C ASN A 266 -6.49 26.58 -16.78
N THR A 267 -7.09 25.41 -16.56
CA THR A 267 -6.37 24.17 -16.27
C THR A 267 -6.40 23.28 -17.51
N PRO A 268 -5.44 23.42 -18.45
CA PRO A 268 -5.48 22.70 -19.72
C PRO A 268 -5.25 21.19 -19.60
N TYR A 269 -4.79 20.74 -18.43
CA TYR A 269 -4.43 19.36 -18.15
C TYR A 269 -5.10 18.93 -16.86
N TRP A 270 -6.00 17.95 -16.95
CA TRP A 270 -6.64 17.37 -15.78
C TRP A 270 -7.06 15.96 -16.07
N VAL A 271 -7.22 15.15 -15.03
CA VAL A 271 -7.82 13.83 -15.09
C VAL A 271 -8.87 13.71 -13.99
N GLU A 272 -9.99 13.09 -14.32
CA GLU A 272 -11.03 12.75 -13.37
C GLU A 272 -11.35 11.26 -13.49
N PHE A 273 -11.41 10.60 -12.33
CA PHE A 273 -11.80 9.22 -12.19
C PHE A 273 -13.16 9.14 -11.52
N GLU A 274 -14.12 8.47 -12.16
CA GLU A 274 -15.38 8.11 -11.53
C GLU A 274 -15.18 6.86 -10.67
N ILE A 275 -15.46 7.00 -9.38
CA ILE A 275 -15.21 6.00 -8.35
C ILE A 275 -16.52 5.58 -7.73
N PHE A 276 -16.69 4.26 -7.60
CA PHE A 276 -17.78 3.65 -6.86
C PHE A 276 -17.22 2.75 -5.77
N GLN A 277 -17.99 2.58 -4.71
CA GLN A 277 -17.64 1.68 -3.62
C GLN A 277 -18.36 0.34 -3.77
N LYS A 278 -17.72 -0.72 -3.30
CA LYS A 278 -18.31 -2.05 -3.16
C LYS A 278 -18.08 -2.55 -1.74
N ARG A 279 -19.17 -2.99 -1.10
CA ARG A 279 -19.13 -3.53 0.27
C ARG A 279 -18.89 -5.04 0.24
N PHE A 280 -18.00 -5.49 1.09
CA PHE A 280 -17.68 -6.88 1.40
C PHE A 280 -17.79 -7.11 2.91
N ASP A 281 -17.74 -8.38 3.33
CA ASP A 281 -17.81 -8.76 4.74
C ASP A 281 -16.61 -8.22 5.52
N ASP A 282 -15.47 -8.08 4.86
CA ASP A 282 -14.22 -7.53 5.38
C ASP A 282 -14.03 -6.05 4.97
N GLY A 283 -15.09 -5.29 4.70
CA GLY A 283 -15.00 -3.84 4.50
C GLY A 283 -15.27 -3.36 3.08
N ILE A 284 -14.87 -2.13 2.79
CA ILE A 284 -15.23 -1.43 1.55
C ILE A 284 -14.03 -1.32 0.62
N GLU A 285 -14.24 -1.68 -0.64
CA GLU A 285 -13.28 -1.49 -1.72
C GLU A 285 -13.76 -0.35 -2.63
N LEU A 286 -12.85 0.50 -3.07
CA LEU A 286 -13.12 1.51 -4.08
C LEU A 286 -12.68 1.00 -5.45
N ARG A 287 -13.49 1.30 -6.47
CA ARG A 287 -13.25 0.85 -7.84
C ARG A 287 -13.50 1.98 -8.81
N THR A 288 -12.76 1.97 -9.91
CA THR A 288 -12.89 2.96 -10.99
C THR A 288 -13.86 2.43 -12.04
N ALA A 289 -14.85 3.25 -12.42
CA ALA A 289 -15.78 2.94 -13.50
C ALA A 289 -15.37 3.60 -14.81
N HIS A 290 -15.08 4.90 -14.75
CA HIS A 290 -14.79 5.73 -15.91
C HIS A 290 -13.60 6.63 -15.61
N VAL A 291 -12.88 7.00 -16.66
CA VAL A 291 -11.81 7.99 -16.62
C VAL A 291 -12.07 9.01 -17.71
N ARG A 292 -11.83 10.28 -17.44
CA ARG A 292 -11.76 11.31 -18.48
C ARG A 292 -10.62 12.26 -18.19
N CYS A 293 -10.06 12.87 -19.21
CA CYS A 293 -9.00 13.84 -19.04
C CYS A 293 -9.13 14.97 -20.05
N ALA A 294 -8.48 16.10 -19.76
CA ALA A 294 -8.14 17.08 -20.77
C ALA A 294 -6.62 17.14 -20.95
N ILE A 295 -6.19 17.32 -22.20
CA ILE A 295 -4.81 17.62 -22.58
C ILE A 295 -4.88 18.78 -23.56
N ASP A 296 -4.24 19.91 -23.22
CA ASP A 296 -4.34 21.17 -23.96
C ASP A 296 -5.79 21.59 -24.26
N ASN A 297 -6.68 21.47 -23.27
CA ASN A 297 -8.13 21.76 -23.37
C ASN A 297 -8.93 20.84 -24.32
N VAL A 298 -8.33 19.77 -24.84
CA VAL A 298 -9.06 18.74 -25.58
C VAL A 298 -9.47 17.64 -24.60
N GLU A 299 -10.77 17.41 -24.48
CA GLU A 299 -11.33 16.36 -23.62
C GLU A 299 -11.33 15.00 -24.28
N TYR A 300 -10.98 13.98 -23.51
CA TYR A 300 -11.00 12.57 -23.89
C TYR A 300 -11.73 11.77 -22.81
N LYS A 301 -12.38 10.67 -23.21
CA LYS A 301 -13.16 9.80 -22.30
C LYS A 301 -12.72 8.35 -22.41
N ASP A 302 -12.82 7.66 -21.29
CA ASP A 302 -12.53 6.24 -21.12
C ASP A 302 -11.20 5.84 -21.77
N TRP A 303 -11.22 4.92 -22.71
CA TRP A 303 -10.01 4.41 -23.35
C TRP A 303 -9.30 5.46 -24.22
N GLU A 304 -10.03 6.44 -24.76
CA GLU A 304 -9.41 7.55 -25.49
C GLU A 304 -8.59 8.43 -24.54
N ALA A 305 -9.03 8.58 -23.28
CA ALA A 305 -8.29 9.31 -22.25
C ALA A 305 -6.96 8.60 -21.94
N ILE A 306 -7.00 7.29 -21.70
CA ILE A 306 -5.78 6.50 -21.47
C ILE A 306 -4.84 6.58 -22.68
N ALA A 307 -5.37 6.40 -23.89
CA ALA A 307 -4.57 6.48 -25.11
C ALA A 307 -3.93 7.86 -25.30
N ALA A 308 -4.65 8.94 -24.99
CA ALA A 308 -4.13 10.31 -25.09
C ALA A 308 -3.02 10.59 -24.05
N ILE A 309 -3.15 10.03 -22.84
CA ILE A 309 -2.16 10.17 -21.75
C ILE A 309 -0.87 9.38 -22.03
N TYR A 310 -0.96 8.22 -22.68
CA TYR A 310 0.22 7.35 -22.91
C TYR A 310 0.86 7.50 -24.30
N ARG A 311 0.25 8.25 -25.23
CA ARG A 311 0.89 8.62 -26.51
C ARG A 311 2.07 9.56 -26.33
#